data_AF-A0A2V6TY03-F1
#
_entry.id   AF-A0A2V6TY03-F1
#
_cell.length_a   1.000
_cell.length_b   1.000
_cell.length_c   1.000
_cell.angle_alpha   90.00
_cell.angle_beta   90.00
_cell.angle_gamma   90.00
#
_symmetry.space_group_name_H-M   'P 1'
#
loop_
_entity.id
_entity.type
_entity.pdbx_description
1 polymer ?
#
loop_
_entity_poly.entity_id
_entity_poly.type
_entity_poly.pdbx_seq_one_letter_code
_entity_poly.pdbx_strand_id
1 'polypeptide(L)' 'MRKQLLAAWVLGLALLPTAALAHAVLVKSIPAQRSSLTESPPRVELWFNERLEPAYSRASVTDEAGT' A
#
# COMPACT_ATOMS: atom_id res chain seq x y z
N MET A 1 33.95 -5.65 31.62
CA MET A 1 32.87 -6.65 31.49
C MET A 1 31.46 -6.00 31.45
N ARG A 2 30.92 -5.42 32.54
CA ARG A 2 29.56 -4.80 32.53
C ARG A 2 29.29 -3.77 31.41
N LYS A 3 30.23 -2.84 31.16
CA LYS A 3 30.10 -1.84 30.09
C LYS A 3 30.09 -2.45 28.68
N GLN A 4 30.83 -3.54 28.49
CA GLN A 4 30.87 -4.27 27.21
C GLN A 4 29.58 -5.04 26.97
N LEU A 5 28.97 -5.60 28.02
CA LEU A 5 27.65 -6.21 27.93
C LEU A 5 26.58 -5.18 27.57
N LEU A 6 26.59 -4.01 28.19
CA LEU A 6 25.67 -2.91 27.83
C LEU A 6 25.85 -2.47 26.38
N ALA A 7 27.10 -2.31 25.92
CA ALA A 7 27.38 -1.96 24.52
C ALA A 7 26.88 -3.05 23.55
N ALA A 8 27.07 -4.33 23.88
CA ALA A 8 26.58 -5.45 23.09
C ALA A 8 25.04 -5.48 23.04
N TRP A 9 24.37 -5.17 24.14
CA TRP A 9 22.90 -5.08 24.20
C TRP A 9 22.35 -3.93 23.36
N VAL A 10 22.94 -2.75 23.46
CA VAL A 10 22.54 -1.58 22.64
C VAL A 10 22.75 -1.86 21.16
N LEU A 11 23.90 -2.45 20.80
CA LEU A 11 24.19 -2.84 19.42
C LEU A 11 23.20 -3.91 18.92
N GLY A 12 22.87 -4.89 19.76
CA GLY A 12 21.86 -5.91 19.47
C GLY A 12 20.47 -5.31 19.23
N LEU A 13 20.08 -4.29 20.00
CA LEU A 13 18.79 -3.62 19.82
C LEU A 13 18.75 -2.79 18.53
N ALA A 14 19.87 -2.16 18.15
CA ALA A 14 19.98 -1.38 16.92
C ALA A 14 19.91 -2.23 15.63
N LEU A 15 20.17 -3.53 15.74
CA LEU A 15 20.09 -4.49 14.64
C LEU A 15 18.70 -5.10 14.46
N LEU A 16 17.73 -4.78 15.31
CA LEU A 16 16.36 -5.27 15.15
C LEU A 16 15.75 -4.71 13.86
N PRO A 17 15.11 -5.56 13.03
CA PRO A 17 14.47 -5.10 11.80
C PRO A 17 13.33 -4.14 12.15
N THR A 18 13.29 -3.02 11.45
CA THR A 18 12.17 -2.07 11.54
C THR A 18 11.07 -2.47 10.55
N ALA A 19 9.82 -2.16 10.90
CA ALA A 19 8.71 -2.39 9.98
C ALA A 19 8.84 -1.46 8.77
N ALA A 20 9.05 -2.03 7.58
CA ALA A 20 8.94 -1.30 6.33
C ALA A 20 7.45 -1.19 5.95
N LEU A 21 6.88 0.02 5.96
CA LEU A 21 5.50 0.29 5.52
C LEU A 21 5.41 0.33 3.98
N ALA A 22 5.93 -0.70 3.31
CA ALA A 22 6.09 -0.73 1.85
C ALA A 22 4.83 -1.19 1.09
N HIS A 23 3.68 -1.30 1.75
CA HIS A 23 2.44 -1.69 1.09
C HIS A 23 1.87 -0.50 0.32
N ALA A 24 1.59 -0.70 -0.97
CA ALA A 24 0.94 0.30 -1.79
C ALA A 24 -0.51 0.53 -1.33
N VAL A 25 -0.89 1.80 -1.14
CA VAL A 25 -2.22 2.23 -0.72
C VAL A 25 -2.82 3.14 -1.78
N LEU A 26 -4.10 2.94 -2.09
CA LEU A 26 -4.85 3.78 -3.00
C LEU A 26 -5.05 5.18 -2.39
N VAL A 27 -4.49 6.20 -3.00
CA VAL A 27 -4.56 7.60 -2.53
C VAL A 27 -5.59 8.44 -3.30
N LYS A 28 -5.97 8.01 -4.50
CA LYS A 28 -6.98 8.67 -5.33
C LYS A 28 -7.61 7.67 -6.31
N SER A 29 -8.88 7.86 -6.62
CA SER A 29 -9.56 7.18 -7.71
C SER A 29 -10.34 8.18 -8.58
N ILE A 30 -10.45 7.85 -9.86
CA ILE A 30 -11.44 8.44 -10.77
C ILE A 30 -12.17 7.28 -11.44
N PRO A 31 -13.49 7.13 -11.25
CA PRO A 31 -14.39 7.95 -10.43
C PRO A 31 -14.03 7.99 -8.94
N ALA A 32 -14.47 9.03 -8.22
CA ALA A 32 -14.21 9.17 -6.79
C ALA A 32 -14.93 8.07 -6.01
N GLN A 33 -14.35 7.63 -4.88
CA GLN A 33 -14.97 6.62 -4.04
C GLN A 33 -16.40 7.05 -3.66
N ARG A 34 -17.38 6.14 -3.84
CA ARG A 34 -18.81 6.37 -3.57
C ARG A 34 -19.45 7.50 -4.41
N SER A 35 -18.88 7.85 -5.57
CA SER A 35 -19.55 8.77 -6.50
C SER A 35 -20.71 8.09 -7.21
N SER A 36 -21.86 8.77 -7.28
CA SER A 36 -22.91 8.43 -8.25
C SER A 36 -22.63 9.16 -9.56
N LEU A 37 -22.71 8.45 -10.67
CA LEU A 37 -22.46 8.99 -12.01
C LEU A 37 -23.77 9.02 -12.80
N THR A 38 -23.97 10.07 -13.58
CA THR A 38 -25.11 10.18 -14.50
C THR A 38 -24.87 9.42 -15.81
N GLU A 39 -23.63 9.08 -16.12
CA GLU A 39 -23.21 8.37 -17.32
C GLU A 39 -22.00 7.45 -17.03
N SER A 40 -21.76 6.49 -17.93
CA SER A 40 -20.64 5.57 -17.80
C SER A 40 -19.30 6.27 -18.07
N PRO A 41 -18.26 6.10 -17.21
CA PRO A 41 -16.98 6.72 -17.43
C PRO A 41 -16.19 5.99 -18.54
N PRO A 42 -15.38 6.70 -19.34
CA PRO A 42 -14.59 6.08 -20.40
C PRO A 42 -13.41 5.24 -19.87
N ARG A 43 -12.99 5.46 -18.61
CA ARG A 43 -11.93 4.70 -17.93
C ARG A 43 -12.06 4.80 -16.41
N VAL A 44 -11.40 3.87 -15.72
CA VAL A 44 -11.13 3.94 -14.27
C VAL A 44 -9.64 4.17 -14.07
N GLU A 45 -9.30 5.10 -13.18
CA GLU A 45 -7.93 5.40 -12.80
C GLU A 45 -7.74 5.27 -11.29
N LEU A 46 -6.65 4.61 -10.91
CA LEU A 46 -6.28 4.31 -9.53
C LEU A 46 -4.86 4.79 -9.29
N TRP A 47 -4.66 5.71 -8.34
CA TRP A 47 -3.33 6.20 -7.95
C TRP A 47 -2.93 5.60 -6.62
N PHE A 48 -1.72 5.07 -6.58
CA PHE A 48 -1.11 4.53 -5.39
C PHE A 48 0.04 5.42 -4.94
N ASN A 49 0.34 5.41 -3.64
CA ASN A 49 1.48 6.13 -3.07
C ASN A 49 2.84 5.54 -3.49
N GLU A 50 2.85 4.34 -4.08
CA GLU A 50 4.03 3.62 -4.52
C GLU A 50 3.84 3.09 -5.95
N ARG A 51 4.96 2.80 -6.63
CA ARG A 51 4.91 2.17 -7.96
C ARG A 51 4.44 0.72 -7.83
N LEU A 52 3.40 0.37 -8.58
CA LEU A 52 2.98 -1.01 -8.77
C LEU A 52 3.72 -1.68 -9.93
N GLU A 53 3.92 -2.99 -9.82
CA GLU A 53 4.34 -3.83 -10.95
C GLU A 53 3.09 -4.29 -11.72
N PRO A 54 2.85 -3.80 -12.95
CA PRO A 54 1.61 -4.08 -13.67
C PRO A 54 1.39 -5.57 -13.95
N ALA A 55 2.46 -6.34 -14.18
CA ALA A 55 2.35 -7.76 -14.46
C ALA A 55 1.80 -8.59 -13.27
N TYR A 56 1.91 -8.06 -12.04
CA TYR A 56 1.45 -8.72 -10.81
C TYR A 56 0.31 -7.97 -10.12
N SER A 57 -0.28 -6.98 -10.79
CA SER A 57 -1.39 -6.18 -10.24
C SER A 57 -2.67 -6.45 -11.02
N ARG A 58 -3.81 -6.54 -10.32
CA ARG A 58 -5.12 -6.76 -10.94
C ARG A 58 -6.14 -5.78 -10.40
N ALA A 59 -6.99 -5.30 -11.29
CA ALA A 59 -8.19 -4.53 -10.96
C ALA A 59 -9.38 -5.16 -11.68
N SER A 60 -10.54 -5.14 -11.03
CA SER A 60 -11.81 -5.63 -11.58
C SER A 60 -12.88 -4.58 -11.32
N VAL A 61 -13.81 -4.45 -12.27
CA VAL A 61 -15.05 -3.69 -12.11
C VAL A 61 -16.14 -4.73 -11.99
N THR A 62 -16.97 -4.61 -10.96
CA THR A 62 -18.10 -5.51 -10.73
C THR A 62 -19.41 -4.75 -10.71
N ASP A 63 -20.50 -5.44 -11.02
CA ASP A 63 -21.86 -4.92 -10.83
C ASP A 63 -22.36 -5.08 -9.39
N GLU A 64 -23.64 -4.79 -9.17
CA GLU A 64 -24.33 -4.93 -7.88
C GLU A 64 -24.42 -6.38 -7.37
N ALA A 65 -24.38 -7.37 -8.28
CA ALA A 65 -24.34 -8.78 -7.94
C ALA A 65 -22.91 -9.29 -7.66
N GLY A 66 -21.89 -8.43 -7.84
CA GLY A 66 -20.49 -8.76 -7.65
C GLY A 66 -19.85 -9.51 -8.82
N THR A 67 -20.47 -9.42 -10.01
CA THR A 67 -20.00 -10.09 -11.23
C THR A 67 -19.10 -9.17 -12.05
#